data_AF-A0A6H0WHU1-F1
#
_entry.id   AF-A0A6H0WHU1-F1
#
_cell.length_a   1.000
_cell.length_b   1.000
_cell.length_c   1.000
_cell.angle_alpha   90.00
_cell.angle_beta   90.00
_cell.angle_gamma   90.00
#
_symmetry.space_group_name_H-M   'P 1'
#
loop_
_entity.id
_entity.type
_entity.pdbx_description
1 polymer ?
#
loop_
_entity_poly.entity_id
_entity_poly.type
_entity_poly.pdbx_seq_one_letter_code
_entity_poly.pdbx_strand_id
1 'polypeptide(L)'
;MEDKQHEFILILAGYSREMDHFLSLNPGLQSRFPISIDFPDYSVTQLMEIAKRMIAEREYQLSQEAEWKLKDYLMTVKSTTSPIKFSNGRFVRNVIEKSIRAQAMRLLMGDQYLKSDLMTIKSQDLSIKEEASGSV
;
A
#
# COMPACT_ATOMS: atom_id res chain seq x y z
N MET A 1 -12.02 24.46 -24.64
CA MET A 1 -11.29 24.35 -23.36
C MET A 1 -11.01 25.73 -22.76
N GLU A 2 -10.73 26.77 -23.55
CA GLU A 2 -10.51 28.15 -23.03
C GLU A 2 -11.79 28.89 -22.62
N ASP A 3 -12.94 28.67 -23.28
CA ASP A 3 -14.18 29.40 -22.98
C ASP A 3 -14.85 29.06 -21.63
N LYS A 4 -14.32 28.10 -20.86
CA LYS A 4 -14.88 27.63 -19.58
C LYS A 4 -13.84 27.50 -18.46
N GLN A 5 -12.77 28.30 -18.49
CA GLN A 5 -11.64 28.19 -17.55
C GLN A 5 -12.00 28.22 -16.06
N HIS A 6 -13.19 28.72 -15.68
CA HIS A 6 -13.65 28.77 -14.28
C HIS A 6 -14.75 27.75 -13.94
N GLU A 7 -15.21 26.94 -14.90
CA GLU A 7 -16.31 25.98 -14.69
C GLU A 7 -15.82 24.52 -14.63
N PHE A 8 -14.56 24.26 -14.98
CA PHE A 8 -14.05 22.91 -15.16
C PHE A 8 -12.59 22.79 -14.70
N ILE A 9 -12.34 21.77 -13.88
CA ILE A 9 -10.98 21.37 -13.46
C ILE A 9 -10.72 19.96 -13.99
N LEU A 10 -9.61 19.78 -14.70
CA LEU A 10 -9.11 18.49 -15.15
C LEU A 10 -7.87 18.11 -14.34
N ILE A 11 -7.92 16.96 -13.67
CA ILE A 11 -6.76 16.38 -12.97
C ILE A 11 -6.34 15.13 -13.75
N LEU A 12 -5.10 15.12 -14.22
CA LEU A 12 -4.47 13.94 -14.78
C LEU A 12 -3.65 13.26 -13.68
N ALA A 13 -3.71 11.93 -13.62
CA ALA A 13 -2.94 11.14 -12.67
C ALA A 13 -2.43 9.87 -13.35
N GLY A 14 -1.15 9.58 -13.15
CA GLY A 14 -0.47 8.45 -13.75
C GLY A 14 0.96 8.35 -13.24
N TYR A 15 1.68 7.32 -13.68
CA TYR A 15 3.11 7.18 -13.41
C TYR A 15 3.89 8.25 -14.17
N SER A 16 4.96 8.79 -13.56
CA SER A 16 5.66 9.98 -14.08
C SER A 16 6.15 9.81 -15.52
N ARG A 17 6.73 8.65 -15.88
CA ARG A 17 7.24 8.42 -17.24
C ARG A 17 6.13 8.38 -18.29
N GLU A 18 5.01 7.74 -17.95
CA GLU A 18 3.84 7.63 -18.79
C GLU A 18 3.17 9.00 -18.96
N MET A 19 3.16 9.83 -17.90
CA MET A 19 2.69 11.21 -17.95
C MET A 19 3.60 12.10 -18.79
N ASP A 20 4.92 11.98 -18.65
CA ASP A 20 5.89 12.71 -19.47
C ASP A 20 5.71 12.36 -20.95
N HIS A 21 5.58 11.06 -21.25
CA HIS A 21 5.30 10.59 -22.61
C HIS A 21 3.99 11.18 -23.13
N PHE A 22 2.90 11.07 -22.36
CA PHE A 22 1.59 11.60 -22.72
C PHE A 22 1.62 13.11 -23.02
N LEU A 23 2.28 13.90 -22.17
CA LEU A 23 2.39 15.34 -22.34
C LEU A 23 3.26 15.71 -23.55
N SER A 24 4.24 14.88 -23.92
CA SER A 24 5.07 15.11 -25.10
C SER A 24 4.34 14.86 -26.43
N LEU A 25 3.20 14.15 -26.43
CA LEU A 25 2.46 13.83 -27.67
C LEU A 25 1.90 15.07 -28.37
N ASN A 26 1.64 16.16 -27.62
CA ASN A 26 1.20 17.44 -28.18
C ASN A 26 1.85 18.60 -27.41
N PRO A 27 2.66 19.45 -28.06
CA PRO A 27 3.35 20.56 -27.39
C PRO A 27 2.41 21.51 -26.61
N GLY A 28 1.17 21.67 -27.09
CA GLY A 28 0.14 22.49 -26.45
C GLY A 28 -0.48 21.87 -25.19
N LEU A 29 -0.18 20.61 -24.84
CA LEU A 29 -0.64 20.00 -23.59
C LEU A 29 0.18 20.47 -22.40
N GLN A 30 1.51 20.52 -22.51
CA GLN A 30 2.37 20.95 -21.39
C GLN A 30 1.99 22.34 -20.85
N SER A 31 1.70 23.30 -21.72
CA SER A 31 1.29 24.65 -21.30
C SER A 31 -0.09 24.70 -20.62
N ARG A 32 -0.94 23.69 -20.83
CA ARG A 32 -2.28 23.59 -20.22
C ARG A 32 -2.27 22.92 -18.85
N PHE A 33 -1.15 22.31 -18.43
CA PHE A 33 -0.96 21.71 -17.11
C PHE A 33 0.19 22.38 -16.36
N PRO A 34 0.01 23.64 -15.92
CA PRO A 34 1.07 24.41 -15.24
C PRO A 34 1.39 23.91 -13.82
N ILE A 35 0.50 23.10 -13.23
CA ILE A 35 0.68 22.53 -11.89
C ILE A 35 1.00 21.04 -12.06
N SER A 36 2.20 20.64 -11.62
CA SER A 36 2.59 19.25 -11.47
C SER A 36 2.86 18.96 -10.00
N ILE A 37 2.36 17.83 -9.52
CA ILE A 37 2.58 17.36 -8.15
C ILE A 37 3.09 15.93 -8.22
N ASP A 38 4.33 15.72 -7.79
CA ASP A 38 4.93 14.40 -7.69
C ASP A 38 4.61 13.75 -6.35
N PHE A 39 4.20 12.48 -6.39
CA PHE A 39 3.94 11.66 -5.22
C PHE A 39 5.03 10.60 -5.09
N PRO A 40 6.07 10.84 -4.26
CA PRO A 40 7.14 9.88 -4.09
C PRO A 40 6.67 8.63 -3.33
N ASP A 41 7.37 7.52 -3.53
CA ASP A 41 7.13 6.29 -2.78
C ASP A 41 7.34 6.48 -1.28
N TYR A 42 6.50 5.81 -0.48
CA TYR A 42 6.65 5.83 0.96
C TYR A 42 7.92 5.06 1.40
N SER A 43 8.62 5.61 2.38
CA SER A 43 9.64 4.89 3.15
C SER A 43 9.03 3.73 3.95
N VAL A 44 9.85 2.77 4.38
CA VAL A 44 9.38 1.67 5.23
C VAL A 44 8.71 2.18 6.51
N THR A 45 9.25 3.25 7.10
CA THR A 45 8.65 3.88 8.29
C THR A 45 7.25 4.41 8.00
N GLN A 46 7.06 5.11 6.88
CA GLN A 46 5.74 5.61 6.47
C GLN A 46 4.77 4.47 6.14
N LEU A 47 5.25 3.39 5.51
CA LEU A 47 4.43 2.20 5.26
C LEU A 47 3.99 1.52 6.57
N MET A 48 4.85 1.49 7.59
CA MET A 48 4.50 1.01 8.93
C MET A 48 3.46 1.91 9.60
N GLU A 49 3.56 3.23 9.45
CA GLU A 49 2.54 4.17 9.95
C GLU A 49 1.19 3.95 9.28
N ILE A 50 1.19 3.76 7.95
CA ILE A 50 -0.01 3.42 7.18
C ILE A 50 -0.60 2.09 7.69
N ALA A 51 0.23 1.06 7.90
CA ALA A 51 -0.22 -0.22 8.44
C ALA A 51 -0.87 -0.06 9.82
N LYS A 52 -0.23 0.68 10.73
CA LYS A 52 -0.74 0.95 12.08
C LYS A 52 -2.09 1.68 12.03
N ARG A 53 -2.24 2.70 11.19
CA ARG A 53 -3.52 3.40 10.99
C ARG A 53 -4.60 2.48 10.46
N MET A 54 -4.30 1.70 9.41
CA MET A 54 -5.26 0.76 8.80
C MET A 54 -5.72 -0.34 9.75
N ILE A 55 -4.85 -0.78 10.67
CA ILE A 55 -5.15 -1.78 11.68
C ILE A 55 -6.01 -1.17 12.80
N ALA A 56 -5.62 0.01 13.30
CA ALA A 56 -6.37 0.73 14.33
C ALA A 56 -7.77 1.16 13.88
N GLU A 57 -7.94 1.59 12.63
CA GLU A 57 -9.26 1.92 12.04
C GLU A 57 -10.21 0.72 12.01
N ARG A 58 -9.68 -0.51 12.06
CA ARG A 58 -10.45 -1.75 12.12
C ARG A 58 -10.50 -2.35 13.54
N GLU A 59 -10.06 -1.59 14.54
CA GLU A 59 -9.98 -1.99 15.95
C GLU A 59 -9.04 -3.18 16.22
N TYR A 60 -8.12 -3.49 15.32
CA TYR A 60 -7.08 -4.50 15.56
C TYR A 60 -5.83 -3.87 16.17
N GLN A 61 -4.93 -4.73 16.64
CA GLN A 61 -3.56 -4.42 17.03
C GLN A 61 -2.61 -5.52 16.54
N LEU A 62 -1.36 -5.15 16.23
CA LEU A 62 -0.30 -6.12 15.95
C LEU A 62 0.35 -6.55 17.27
N SER A 63 0.69 -7.83 17.39
CA SER A 63 1.67 -8.24 18.41
C SER A 63 3.05 -7.63 18.08
N GLN A 64 3.92 -7.52 19.08
CA GLN A 64 5.26 -6.94 18.87
C GLN A 64 6.06 -7.73 17.81
N GLU A 65 5.95 -9.05 17.83
CA GLU A 65 6.58 -9.93 16.85
C GLU A 65 5.98 -9.76 15.45
N ALA A 66 4.68 -9.46 15.36
CA ALA A 66 4.02 -9.15 14.10
C ALA A 66 4.49 -7.80 13.54
N GLU A 67 4.67 -6.78 14.39
CA GLU A 67 5.23 -5.50 13.97
C GLU A 67 6.64 -5.66 13.39
N TRP A 68 7.51 -6.41 14.07
CA TRP A 68 8.87 -6.68 13.58
C TRP A 68 8.86 -7.44 12.26
N LYS A 69 8.09 -8.54 12.19
CA LYS A 69 7.98 -9.35 10.97
C LYS A 69 7.45 -8.55 9.78
N LEU A 70 6.47 -7.67 9.99
CA LEU A 70 5.95 -6.80 8.94
C LEU A 70 7.00 -5.79 8.49
N LYS A 71 7.72 -5.17 9.43
CA LYS A 71 8.77 -4.21 9.13
C LYS A 71 9.88 -4.84 8.28
N ASP A 72 10.38 -6.01 8.68
CA ASP A 72 11.43 -6.72 7.96
C ASP A 72 10.96 -7.10 6.55
N TYR A 73 9.72 -7.58 6.43
CA TYR A 73 9.16 -7.88 5.11
C TYR A 73 9.05 -6.65 4.21
N LEU A 74 8.61 -5.51 4.74
CA LEU A 74 8.56 -4.26 3.97
C LEU A 74 9.97 -3.79 3.55
N MET A 75 11.00 -4.01 4.38
CA MET A 75 12.39 -3.75 3.98
C MET A 75 12.81 -4.66 2.83
N THR A 76 12.56 -5.96 2.93
CA THR A 76 12.90 -6.93 1.88
C THR A 76 12.18 -6.62 0.58
N VAL A 77 10.87 -6.38 0.61
CA VAL A 77 10.11 -6.10 -0.61
C VAL A 77 10.58 -4.80 -1.26
N LYS A 78 10.85 -3.75 -0.47
CA LYS A 78 11.33 -2.47 -1.02
C LYS A 78 12.74 -2.56 -1.59
N SER A 79 13.59 -3.46 -1.10
CA SER A 79 14.95 -3.66 -1.64
C SER A 79 14.99 -4.59 -2.85
N THR A 80 14.04 -5.52 -2.98
CA THR A 80 14.01 -6.53 -4.04
C THR A 80 13.07 -6.20 -5.20
N THR A 81 12.07 -5.35 -4.97
CA THR A 81 11.07 -4.98 -5.98
C THR A 81 11.45 -3.67 -6.66
N SER A 82 11.34 -3.63 -7.98
CA SER A 82 11.46 -2.37 -8.72
C SER A 82 10.44 -1.34 -8.21
N PRO A 83 10.83 -0.07 -7.97
CA PRO A 83 9.93 0.98 -7.49
C PRO A 83 8.63 1.08 -8.29
N ILE A 84 8.72 0.88 -9.62
CA ILE A 84 7.58 0.96 -10.56
C ILE A 84 6.50 -0.10 -10.24
N LYS A 85 6.86 -1.24 -9.65
CA LYS A 85 5.93 -2.33 -9.33
C LYS A 85 5.39 -2.27 -7.90
N PHE A 86 5.96 -1.44 -7.04
CA PHE A 86 5.59 -1.43 -5.62
C PHE A 86 4.39 -0.50 -5.38
N SER A 87 3.18 -1.07 -5.23
CA SER A 87 1.94 -0.30 -5.08
C SER A 87 1.71 0.37 -3.71
N ASN A 88 2.77 0.65 -2.93
CA ASN A 88 2.74 1.42 -1.68
C ASN A 88 1.58 1.02 -0.72
N GLY A 89 0.64 1.93 -0.46
CA GLY A 89 -0.47 1.70 0.46
C GLY A 89 -1.40 0.56 0.03
N ARG A 90 -1.52 0.28 -1.28
CA ARG A 90 -2.28 -0.90 -1.76
C ARG A 90 -1.59 -2.19 -1.35
N PHE A 91 -0.26 -2.24 -1.40
CA PHE A 91 0.49 -3.39 -0.93
C PHE A 91 0.25 -3.64 0.57
N VAL A 92 0.41 -2.60 1.40
CA VAL A 92 0.15 -2.69 2.84
C VAL A 92 -1.28 -3.15 3.12
N ARG A 93 -2.28 -2.57 2.47
CA ARG A 93 -3.68 -2.97 2.60
C ARG A 93 -3.87 -4.47 2.34
N ASN A 94 -3.30 -4.98 1.24
CA ASN A 94 -3.42 -6.39 0.88
C ASN A 94 -2.80 -7.30 1.95
N VAL A 95 -1.65 -6.92 2.51
CA VAL A 95 -1.02 -7.67 3.61
C VAL A 95 -1.93 -7.70 4.83
N ILE A 96 -2.47 -6.55 5.25
CA ILE A 96 -3.36 -6.47 6.41
C ILE A 96 -4.64 -7.29 6.21
N GLU A 97 -5.28 -7.19 5.04
CA GLU A 97 -6.48 -7.98 4.74
C GLU A 97 -6.22 -9.49 4.75
N LYS A 98 -5.08 -9.94 4.18
CA LYS A 98 -4.66 -11.34 4.26
C LYS A 98 -4.44 -11.76 5.72
N SER A 99 -3.82 -10.90 6.53
CA SER A 99 -3.57 -11.18 7.95
C SER A 99 -4.82 -11.27 8.80
N ILE A 100 -5.81 -10.42 8.56
CA ILE A 100 -7.10 -10.51 9.25
C ILE A 100 -7.79 -11.84 8.94
N ARG A 101 -7.77 -12.28 7.67
CA ARG A 101 -8.32 -13.60 7.30
C ARG A 101 -7.56 -14.76 7.97
N ALA A 102 -6.23 -14.68 8.04
CA ALA A 102 -5.42 -15.70 8.69
C ALA A 102 -5.69 -15.76 10.20
N GLN A 103 -5.85 -14.60 10.86
CA GLN A 103 -6.23 -14.51 12.26
C GLN A 103 -7.60 -15.13 12.51
N ALA A 104 -8.60 -14.86 11.66
CA ALA A 104 -9.91 -15.48 11.76
C ALA A 104 -9.84 -17.01 11.66
N MET A 105 -9.05 -17.53 10.71
CA MET A 105 -8.83 -18.99 10.58
C MET A 105 -8.12 -19.57 11.80
N ARG A 106 -7.10 -18.89 12.34
CA ARG A 106 -6.40 -19.30 13.57
C ARG A 106 -7.37 -19.42 14.75
N LEU A 107 -8.27 -18.45 14.91
CA LEU A 107 -9.27 -18.46 15.98
C LEU A 107 -10.31 -19.56 15.79
N LEU A 108 -10.76 -19.79 14.55
CA LEU A 108 -11.73 -20.84 14.23
C LEU A 108 -11.17 -22.25 14.51
N MET A 109 -9.89 -22.46 14.25
CA MET A 109 -9.21 -23.75 14.48
C MET A 109 -8.76 -23.95 15.93
N GLY A 110 -8.82 -22.90 16.76
CA GLY A 110 -8.47 -22.98 18.18
C GLY A 110 -9.68 -23.31 19.05
N ASP A 111 -9.53 -24.25 19.97
CA ASP A 111 -10.61 -24.62 20.90
C ASP A 111 -10.90 -23.52 21.95
N GLN A 112 -9.91 -22.68 22.27
CA GLN A 112 -10.03 -21.60 23.25
C GLN A 112 -9.25 -20.37 22.80
N TYR A 113 -9.84 -19.19 23.01
CA TYR A 113 -9.21 -17.90 22.79
C TYR A 113 -9.69 -16.88 23.83
N LEU A 114 -8.83 -15.92 24.14
CA LEU A 114 -9.20 -14.78 24.95
C LEU A 114 -9.88 -13.72 24.09
N LYS A 115 -10.69 -12.85 24.70
CA LYS A 115 -11.28 -11.70 24.00
C LYS A 115 -10.21 -10.82 23.33
N SER A 116 -9.02 -10.71 23.93
CA SER A 116 -7.87 -9.99 23.36
C SER A 116 -7.34 -10.61 22.07
N ASP A 117 -7.49 -11.93 21.87
CA ASP A 117 -7.04 -12.60 20.64
C ASP A 117 -7.93 -12.22 19.44
N LEU A 118 -9.19 -11.84 19.68
CA LEU A 118 -10.10 -11.34 18.63
C LEU A 118 -9.60 -10.04 18.00
N MET A 119 -8.86 -9.24 18.77
CA MET A 119 -8.35 -7.93 18.36
C MET A 119 -6.87 -7.98 17.99
N THR A 120 -6.17 -9.09 18.23
CA THR A 120 -4.71 -9.18 18.07
C THR A 120 -4.30 -10.04 16.89
N ILE A 121 -3.63 -9.43 15.91
CA ILE A 121 -2.96 -10.10 14.80
C ILE A 121 -1.55 -10.49 15.26
N LYS A 122 -1.24 -11.78 15.25
CA LYS A 122 0.05 -12.35 15.67
C LYS A 122 0.96 -12.55 14.47
N SER A 123 2.26 -12.78 14.73
CA SER A 123 3.27 -12.97 13.68
C SER A 123 2.95 -14.13 12.71
N GLN A 124 2.27 -15.18 13.19
CA GLN A 124 1.82 -16.31 12.36
C GLN A 124 0.68 -15.94 11.39
N ASP A 125 -0.08 -14.89 11.67
CA ASP A 125 -1.18 -14.43 10.82
C ASP A 125 -0.65 -13.62 9.62
N LEU A 126 0.58 -13.11 9.70
CA LEU A 126 1.28 -12.51 8.56
C LEU A 126 1.68 -13.60 7.57
N SER A 127 0.76 -13.87 6.64
CA SER A 127 0.89 -14.77 5.50
C SER A 127 1.80 -14.17 4.43
N ILE A 128 3.05 -13.97 4.83
CA ILE A 128 4.12 -13.44 4.00
C ILE A 128 4.71 -14.62 3.25
N LYS A 129 4.08 -15.02 2.14
CA LYS A 129 4.74 -15.90 1.19
C LYS A 129 5.84 -15.09 0.51
N GLU A 130 7.00 -15.71 0.32
CA GLU A 130 7.99 -15.26 -0.65
C GLU A 130 7.32 -15.25 -2.03
N GLU A 131 6.66 -14.15 -2.40
CA GLU A 131 6.44 -13.82 -3.81
C GLU A 131 7.78 -13.38 -4.42
N ALA A 132 8.78 -14.25 -4.30
CA ALA A 132 10.09 -14.19 -4.92
C ALA A 132 10.22 -15.38 -5.88
N SER A 133 9.19 -15.62 -6.71
CA SER A 133 9.29 -16.47 -7.90
C SER A 133 7.98 -16.49 -8.67
N GLY A 134 7.98 -15.80 -9.82
CA GLY A 134 7.17 -16.19 -10.98
C GLY A 134 5.82 -15.51 -11.12
N SER A 135 5.75 -14.54 -12.03
CA SER A 135 4.89 -14.68 -13.22
C SER A 135 5.40 -13.72 -14.30
N VAL A 136 5.93 -14.36 -15.34
CA VAL A 136 6.13 -13.99 -16.77
C VAL A 136 5.91 -12.53 -17.15
#